data_AF-A0A5C7LHV2-F1
#
_entry.id   AF-A0A5C7LHV2-F1
#
_cell.length_a   1.000
_cell.length_b   1.000
_cell.length_c   1.000
_cell.angle_alpha   90.00
_cell.angle_beta   90.00
_cell.angle_gamma   90.00
#
_symmetry.space_group_name_H-M   'P 1'
#
loop_
_entity.id
_entity.type
_entity.pdbx_description
1 polymer ?
#
loop_
_entity_poly.entity_id
_entity_poly.type
_entity_poly.pdbx_seq_one_letter_code
_entity_poly.pdbx_strand_id
1 'polypeptide(L)'
;MCRSMREGGRRCRGGKCAVSRRERQRRYTARVRAAKKAAASQGGISALLGIPPLAELDGDFAGLLRGRDDDGSRAVLLREQLTIEEMEKSGRFAVLDTPLSEEDRTKIAAMSAEEIRGQLHALRDHLNTDLLVEKCHEYYFARRAEQAVRLIGDVTNTWVDAQIVEELSTAQQFFDTFDDEMSSLNARREAVKEGINSDDADIRMAAFAENSAISKEKASLSAACDTFAKYVSAARMTVFTELLDASVGSSKDFPVGELVGQKKIFKENLAAVTRLFPDTWKRRTEELDPLNIRFSEARAHYAARSPIEKHAYTAVQTDEAEMVEHDEPTWSSIPSKRRHGENVAARMGGNPDDPAHVRVMEAQCRNLENMDRMWMKENRRSVWLRYSGTPRWEVYTNPYGKLALRETFRRGNQVVGYESVIRVDKSRATLVHELAHRLEHGNPHLRAVCAQFIRRRTTDENGEQEAPTRYHKDKEPVYKDKLVHRYMGKMYDSRHTEVLSTGMEMMFFGRFGAGLGMGTEVSKDYREDPDRTGRLASDRDHLNLISGLLLSATKTPNLTRT
;
A
#
# COMPACT_ATOMS: atom_id res chain seq x y z
N MET A 1 13.09 -9.13 -50.45
CA MET A 1 13.36 -10.57 -50.64
C MET A 1 14.85 -10.77 -50.89
N CYS A 2 15.54 -11.44 -49.99
CA CYS A 2 16.93 -11.87 -50.17
C CYS A 2 16.98 -13.21 -50.92
N ARG A 3 17.91 -13.34 -51.87
CA ARG A 3 18.47 -14.64 -52.27
C ARG A 3 20.01 -14.57 -52.26
N SER A 4 20.56 -15.60 -51.61
CA SER A 4 21.88 -16.24 -51.68
C SER A 4 23.18 -15.44 -51.49
N MET A 5 23.89 -15.88 -50.44
CA MET A 5 25.35 -15.86 -50.32
C MET A 5 26.04 -16.67 -51.43
N ARG A 6 27.23 -16.23 -51.85
CA ARG A 6 28.52 -16.95 -51.84
C ARG A 6 29.40 -16.41 -52.97
N GLU A 7 30.70 -16.33 -52.68
CA GLU A 7 31.81 -15.95 -53.55
C GLU A 7 32.19 -14.46 -53.54
N GLY A 8 33.36 -14.20 -52.97
CA GLY A 8 33.93 -12.88 -52.81
C GLY A 8 34.33 -12.24 -54.13
N GLY A 9 34.11 -10.93 -54.23
CA GLY A 9 34.62 -10.18 -55.37
C GLY A 9 34.08 -8.76 -55.51
N ARG A 10 34.89 -7.81 -55.02
CA ARG A 10 35.12 -6.46 -55.55
C ARG A 10 33.97 -5.43 -55.51
N ARG A 11 34.35 -4.27 -55.00
CA ARG A 11 33.57 -3.02 -54.91
C ARG A 11 33.11 -2.57 -56.29
N CYS A 12 31.81 -2.35 -56.45
CA CYS A 12 31.29 -1.50 -57.51
C CYS A 12 31.62 -0.04 -57.17
N ARG A 13 32.42 0.59 -58.03
CA ARG A 13 32.57 2.04 -58.15
C ARG A 13 31.32 2.59 -58.83
N GLY A 14 30.83 3.75 -58.38
CA GLY A 14 29.99 4.61 -59.22
C GLY A 14 28.66 5.07 -58.63
N GLY A 15 28.75 6.03 -57.70
CA GLY A 15 27.89 7.20 -57.50
C GLY A 15 26.40 7.16 -57.89
N LYS A 16 25.54 7.45 -56.90
CA LYS A 16 24.92 8.78 -56.69
C LYS A 16 23.90 8.72 -55.53
N CYS A 17 24.29 9.21 -54.37
CA CYS A 17 23.43 10.05 -53.51
C CYS A 17 24.32 10.73 -52.47
N ALA A 18 25.09 11.72 -52.94
CA ALA A 18 25.95 12.55 -52.11
C ALA A 18 25.15 13.66 -51.42
N VAL A 19 24.07 13.31 -50.71
CA VAL A 19 23.62 14.14 -49.57
C VAL A 19 24.52 13.74 -48.42
N SER A 20 25.64 14.44 -48.35
CA SER A 20 26.80 14.07 -47.54
C SER A 20 26.39 13.86 -46.08
N ARG A 21 27.03 12.88 -45.44
CA ARG A 21 26.95 12.68 -43.98
C ARG A 21 27.21 14.01 -43.23
N ARG A 22 28.00 14.92 -43.83
CA ARG A 22 28.20 16.31 -43.38
C ARG A 22 26.98 17.21 -43.49
N GLU A 23 26.13 17.07 -44.50
CA GLU A 23 24.85 17.80 -44.63
C GLU A 23 23.88 17.35 -43.53
N ARG A 24 23.78 16.04 -43.29
CA ARG A 24 22.98 15.47 -42.19
C ARG A 24 23.54 15.87 -40.83
N GLN A 25 24.86 15.82 -40.64
CA GLN A 25 25.52 16.31 -39.44
C GLN A 25 25.29 17.81 -39.26
N ARG A 26 25.39 18.63 -40.32
CA ARG A 26 25.14 20.08 -40.25
C ARG A 26 23.69 20.39 -39.93
N ARG A 27 22.72 19.70 -40.52
CA ARG A 27 21.29 19.86 -40.19
C ARG A 27 20.98 19.38 -38.78
N TYR A 28 21.61 18.31 -38.33
CA TYR A 28 21.52 17.82 -36.96
C TYR A 28 22.12 18.82 -35.97
N THR A 29 23.36 19.28 -36.19
CA THR A 29 24.01 20.29 -35.34
C THR A 29 23.30 21.64 -35.39
N ALA A 30 22.71 22.03 -36.52
CA ALA A 30 21.89 23.24 -36.64
C ALA A 30 20.55 23.10 -35.91
N ARG A 31 19.88 21.93 -35.98
CA ARG A 31 18.67 21.64 -35.18
C ARG A 31 18.98 21.58 -33.69
N VAL A 32 20.10 20.96 -33.30
CA VAL A 32 20.57 20.94 -31.90
C VAL A 32 20.93 22.34 -31.42
N ARG A 33 21.56 23.19 -32.26
CA ARG A 33 21.84 24.59 -31.91
C ARG A 33 20.58 25.45 -31.87
N ALA A 34 19.63 25.24 -32.78
CA ALA A 34 18.35 25.94 -32.77
C ALA A 34 17.50 25.52 -31.56
N ALA A 35 17.47 24.23 -31.23
CA ALA A 35 16.84 23.70 -30.01
C ALA A 35 17.54 24.22 -28.76
N LYS A 36 18.89 24.26 -28.72
CA LYS A 36 19.64 24.87 -27.61
C LYS A 36 19.42 26.40 -27.53
N LYS A 37 19.26 27.09 -28.65
CA LYS A 37 19.00 28.54 -28.69
C LYS A 37 17.55 28.88 -28.32
N ALA A 38 16.59 28.03 -28.67
CA ALA A 38 15.19 28.11 -28.25
C ALA A 38 15.02 27.74 -26.77
N ALA A 39 15.73 26.71 -26.30
CA ALA A 39 15.81 26.33 -24.89
C ALA A 39 16.53 27.39 -24.04
N ALA A 40 17.53 28.09 -24.60
CA ALA A 40 18.25 29.15 -23.90
C ALA A 40 17.43 30.45 -23.74
N SER A 41 16.30 30.63 -24.45
CA SER A 41 15.49 31.84 -24.31
C SER A 41 14.43 31.80 -23.21
N GLN A 42 14.04 30.61 -22.69
CA GLN A 42 13.11 30.43 -21.55
C GLN A 42 13.30 29.03 -20.90
N GLY A 43 14.52 28.73 -20.43
CA GLY A 43 14.96 27.36 -20.10
C GLY A 43 14.34 26.77 -18.83
N GLY A 44 13.15 26.18 -18.96
CA GLY A 44 12.56 25.30 -17.94
C GLY A 44 12.94 23.83 -18.10
N ILE A 45 12.61 22.99 -17.10
CA ILE A 45 12.82 21.53 -17.08
C ILE A 45 12.20 20.87 -18.32
N SER A 46 11.05 21.32 -18.81
CA SER A 46 10.49 20.78 -20.06
C SER A 46 11.43 20.95 -21.27
N ALA A 47 12.14 22.07 -21.35
CA ALA A 47 13.14 22.31 -22.41
C ALA A 47 14.43 21.50 -22.17
N LEU A 48 14.81 21.31 -20.90
CA LEU A 48 15.91 20.44 -20.49
C LEU A 48 15.66 18.99 -20.95
N LEU A 49 14.44 18.50 -20.73
CA LEU A 49 14.00 17.15 -21.05
C LEU A 49 13.62 16.97 -22.53
N GLY A 50 13.67 18.04 -23.33
CA GLY A 50 13.28 17.99 -24.74
C GLY A 50 11.80 17.65 -24.96
N ILE A 51 10.93 17.96 -24.00
CA ILE A 51 9.50 17.68 -24.07
C ILE A 51 8.82 18.85 -24.82
N PRO A 52 8.22 18.61 -26.00
CA PRO A 52 7.52 19.65 -26.74
C PRO A 52 6.20 20.05 -26.04
N PRO A 53 5.80 21.34 -26.04
CA PRO A 53 4.52 21.79 -25.49
C PRO A 53 3.34 21.02 -26.04
N LEU A 54 2.38 20.68 -25.17
CA LEU A 54 1.10 20.08 -25.59
C LEU A 54 0.40 20.93 -26.66
N ALA A 55 0.50 22.26 -26.58
CA ALA A 55 -0.02 23.18 -27.59
C ALA A 55 0.65 23.03 -28.99
N GLU A 56 1.92 22.61 -29.06
CA GLU A 56 2.59 22.29 -30.33
C GLU A 56 2.24 20.88 -30.83
N LEU A 57 1.77 20.01 -29.94
CA LEU A 57 1.15 18.73 -30.30
C LEU A 57 -0.30 18.94 -30.81
N ASP A 58 -0.97 19.99 -30.35
CA ASP A 58 -2.36 20.33 -30.69
C ASP A 58 -2.52 21.09 -32.03
N GLY A 59 -1.43 21.53 -32.65
CA GLY A 59 -1.47 22.29 -33.92
C GLY A 59 -2.16 21.57 -35.08
N ASP A 60 -2.13 20.23 -35.10
CA ASP A 60 -2.95 19.41 -36.02
C ASP A 60 -4.33 19.06 -35.44
N PHE A 61 -4.47 19.07 -34.12
CA PHE A 61 -5.67 18.67 -33.38
C PHE A 61 -6.84 19.68 -33.56
N ALA A 62 -6.54 20.98 -33.59
CA ALA A 62 -7.53 22.04 -33.78
C ALA A 62 -8.11 22.14 -35.21
N GLY A 63 -7.42 21.55 -36.20
CA GLY A 63 -7.91 21.40 -37.57
C GLY A 63 -8.76 20.14 -37.76
N LEU A 64 -8.43 19.05 -37.06
CA LEU A 64 -9.11 17.75 -37.13
C LEU A 64 -10.47 17.69 -36.42
N LEU A 65 -10.70 18.56 -35.42
CA LEU A 65 -11.97 18.69 -34.69
C LEU A 65 -13.06 19.51 -35.42
N ARG A 66 -12.75 20.15 -36.56
CA ARG A 66 -13.70 21.04 -37.28
C ARG A 66 -14.51 20.37 -38.40
N GLY A 67 -14.42 19.05 -38.57
CA GLY A 67 -15.30 18.30 -39.46
C GLY A 67 -16.47 17.71 -38.68
N ARG A 68 -17.65 18.34 -38.74
CA ARG A 68 -18.91 17.71 -38.29
C ARG A 68 -19.44 16.84 -39.43
N ASP A 69 -19.66 15.57 -39.13
CA ASP A 69 -20.56 14.71 -39.89
C ASP A 69 -21.85 14.52 -39.05
N ASP A 70 -22.98 14.31 -39.72
CA ASP A 70 -24.35 14.48 -39.18
C ASP A 70 -24.78 13.51 -38.04
N ASP A 71 -23.93 12.56 -37.62
CA ASP A 71 -24.23 11.60 -36.54
C ASP A 71 -23.30 11.69 -35.31
N GLY A 72 -22.35 12.63 -35.31
CA GLY A 72 -21.81 13.35 -34.16
C GLY A 72 -21.05 12.59 -33.04
N SER A 73 -21.05 11.26 -32.99
CA SER A 73 -20.59 10.54 -31.78
C SER A 73 -19.58 9.42 -32.04
N ARG A 74 -19.53 8.85 -33.25
CA ARG A 74 -18.67 7.68 -33.54
C ARG A 74 -17.36 8.03 -34.26
N ALA A 75 -17.33 9.13 -35.02
CA ALA A 75 -16.15 9.56 -35.79
C ALA A 75 -15.09 10.29 -34.96
N VAL A 76 -15.49 10.95 -33.86
CA VAL A 76 -14.57 11.67 -32.96
C VAL A 76 -13.61 10.70 -32.26
N LEU A 77 -14.14 9.61 -31.70
CA LEU A 77 -13.35 8.57 -31.03
C LEU A 77 -12.37 7.87 -31.99
N LEU A 78 -12.77 7.59 -33.23
CA LEU A 78 -11.90 6.95 -34.23
C LEU A 78 -10.79 7.90 -34.73
N ARG A 79 -11.05 9.21 -34.86
CA ARG A 79 -10.02 10.21 -35.23
C ARG A 79 -9.04 10.50 -34.09
N GLU A 80 -9.52 10.53 -32.85
CA GLU A 80 -8.66 10.64 -31.68
C GLU A 80 -7.75 9.41 -31.55
N GLN A 81 -8.28 8.19 -31.77
CA GLN A 81 -7.47 6.96 -31.79
C GLN A 81 -6.40 6.93 -32.90
N LEU A 82 -6.73 7.39 -34.11
CA LEU A 82 -5.80 7.42 -35.26
C LEU A 82 -4.64 8.40 -35.05
N THR A 83 -4.89 9.59 -34.52
CA THR A 83 -3.85 10.59 -34.21
C THR A 83 -2.95 10.13 -33.06
N ILE A 84 -3.51 9.39 -32.11
CA ILE A 84 -2.78 8.76 -31.01
C ILE A 84 -1.78 7.72 -31.51
N GLU A 85 -2.20 6.81 -32.40
CA GLU A 85 -1.29 5.83 -33.02
C GLU A 85 -0.17 6.51 -33.80
N GLU A 86 -0.47 7.62 -34.49
CA GLU A 86 0.53 8.40 -35.25
C GLU A 86 1.55 9.06 -34.32
N MET A 87 1.12 9.57 -33.17
CA MET A 87 2.03 10.14 -32.18
C MET A 87 2.90 9.06 -31.51
N GLU A 88 2.36 7.87 -31.24
CA GLU A 88 3.16 6.72 -30.77
C GLU A 88 4.18 6.28 -31.83
N LYS A 89 3.76 6.13 -33.10
CA LYS A 89 4.64 5.82 -34.23
C LYS A 89 5.70 6.91 -34.46
N SER A 90 5.42 8.15 -34.10
CA SER A 90 6.38 9.26 -34.22
C SER A 90 7.50 9.23 -33.18
N GLY A 91 7.42 8.36 -32.17
CA GLY A 91 8.42 8.24 -31.10
C GLY A 91 8.44 9.42 -30.12
N ARG A 92 7.53 10.39 -30.26
CA ARG A 92 7.47 11.58 -29.39
C ARG A 92 7.20 11.24 -27.93
N PHE A 93 6.58 10.09 -27.63
CA PHE A 93 6.31 9.64 -26.26
C PHE A 93 7.42 8.81 -25.61
N ALA A 94 8.41 8.33 -26.39
CA ALA A 94 9.54 7.59 -25.82
C ALA A 94 10.35 8.44 -24.81
N VAL A 95 10.24 9.77 -24.91
CA VAL A 95 10.91 10.73 -24.02
C VAL A 95 10.41 10.61 -22.57
N LEU A 96 9.12 10.34 -22.33
CA LEU A 96 8.56 10.27 -20.98
C LEU A 96 8.93 8.99 -20.23
N ASP A 97 9.26 7.92 -20.95
CA ASP A 97 9.74 6.66 -20.36
C ASP A 97 11.27 6.65 -20.17
N THR A 98 11.98 7.68 -20.66
CA THR A 98 13.43 7.77 -20.52
C THR A 98 13.78 8.32 -19.14
N PRO A 99 14.55 7.59 -18.31
CA PRO A 99 15.03 8.11 -17.03
C PRO A 99 15.78 9.43 -17.20
N LEU A 100 15.70 10.32 -16.21
CA LEU A 100 16.50 11.54 -16.18
C LEU A 100 17.98 11.21 -16.39
N SER A 101 18.63 11.94 -17.31
CA SER A 101 20.07 11.79 -17.53
C SER A 101 20.84 12.26 -16.30
N GLU A 102 22.09 11.80 -16.13
CA GLU A 102 22.93 12.22 -15.01
C GLU A 102 23.19 13.74 -15.00
N GLU A 103 23.29 14.35 -16.19
CA GLU A 103 23.41 15.80 -16.35
C GLU A 103 22.15 16.52 -15.83
N ASP A 104 20.97 15.98 -16.13
CA ASP A 104 19.69 16.55 -15.67
C ASP A 104 19.53 16.40 -14.16
N ARG A 105 19.89 15.23 -13.62
CA ARG A 105 19.87 14.97 -12.18
C ARG A 105 20.77 15.95 -11.42
N THR A 106 21.98 16.18 -11.93
CA THR A 106 22.93 17.14 -11.33
C THR A 106 22.37 18.57 -11.34
N LYS A 107 21.73 18.99 -12.44
CA LYS A 107 21.10 20.31 -12.53
C LYS A 107 19.93 20.46 -11.58
N ILE A 108 19.06 19.45 -11.52
CA ILE A 108 17.90 19.43 -10.61
C ILE A 108 18.37 19.47 -9.15
N ALA A 109 19.40 18.70 -8.80
CA ALA A 109 19.97 18.67 -7.46
C ALA A 109 20.51 20.05 -7.00
N ALA A 110 20.97 20.88 -7.93
CA ALA A 110 21.49 22.22 -7.65
C ALA A 110 20.41 23.32 -7.55
N MET A 111 19.13 23.00 -7.85
CA MET A 111 18.04 23.98 -7.81
C MET A 111 17.65 24.36 -6.38
N SER A 112 17.33 25.62 -6.16
CA SER A 112 16.65 26.07 -4.95
C SER A 112 15.20 25.55 -4.86
N ALA A 113 14.62 25.57 -3.66
CA ALA A 113 13.22 25.18 -3.43
C ALA A 113 12.21 26.04 -4.21
N GLU A 114 12.53 27.30 -4.53
CA GLU A 114 11.68 28.18 -5.33
C GLU A 114 11.79 27.85 -6.83
N GLU A 115 13.01 27.63 -7.32
CA GLU A 115 13.24 27.22 -8.70
C GLU A 115 12.56 25.88 -9.00
N ILE A 116 12.78 24.85 -8.18
CA ILE A 116 12.17 23.53 -8.41
C ILE A 116 10.63 23.63 -8.40
N ARG A 117 10.05 24.45 -7.53
CA ARG A 117 8.60 24.68 -7.49
C ARG A 117 8.09 25.32 -8.77
N GLY A 118 8.77 26.37 -9.25
CA GLY A 118 8.46 27.01 -10.52
C GLY A 118 8.52 26.02 -11.69
N GLN A 119 9.53 25.14 -11.69
CA GLN A 119 9.68 24.11 -12.70
C GLN A 119 8.63 23.00 -12.62
N LEU A 120 8.24 22.58 -11.42
CA LEU A 120 7.18 21.59 -11.22
C LEU A 120 5.82 22.14 -11.66
N HIS A 121 5.51 23.41 -11.37
CA HIS A 121 4.32 24.07 -11.89
C HIS A 121 4.35 24.13 -13.43
N ALA A 122 5.45 24.60 -14.01
CA ALA A 122 5.60 24.67 -15.47
C ALA A 122 5.46 23.28 -16.11
N LEU A 123 6.05 22.23 -15.53
CA LEU A 123 5.96 20.87 -16.01
C LEU A 123 4.52 20.32 -15.89
N ARG A 124 3.85 20.58 -14.77
CA ARG A 124 2.45 20.20 -14.54
C ARG A 124 1.52 20.81 -15.57
N ASP A 125 1.65 22.12 -15.79
CA ASP A 125 0.83 22.88 -16.74
C ASP A 125 1.15 22.44 -18.18
N HIS A 126 2.43 22.22 -18.48
CA HIS A 126 2.89 21.73 -19.79
C HIS A 126 2.37 20.33 -20.11
N LEU A 127 2.36 19.43 -19.13
CA LEU A 127 1.82 18.07 -19.27
C LEU A 127 0.30 18.04 -19.15
N ASN A 128 -0.33 19.16 -18.77
CA ASN A 128 -1.75 19.28 -18.50
C ASN A 128 -2.25 18.15 -17.58
N THR A 129 -1.52 17.90 -16.49
CA THR A 129 -1.80 16.74 -15.64
C THR A 129 -3.19 16.79 -15.03
N ASP A 130 -3.73 17.97 -14.76
CA ASP A 130 -5.11 18.11 -14.28
C ASP A 130 -6.10 17.49 -15.28
N LEU A 131 -5.97 17.82 -16.58
CA LEU A 131 -6.82 17.25 -17.63
C LEU A 131 -6.54 15.76 -17.85
N LEU A 132 -5.28 15.35 -17.86
CA LEU A 132 -4.91 13.94 -18.04
C LEU A 132 -5.47 13.08 -16.90
N VAL A 133 -5.39 13.57 -15.67
CA VAL A 133 -5.98 12.93 -14.51
C VAL A 133 -7.50 12.97 -14.64
N GLU A 134 -8.14 14.08 -14.98
CA GLU A 134 -9.60 14.17 -15.15
C GLU A 134 -10.17 13.34 -16.32
N LYS A 135 -9.36 12.94 -17.30
CA LYS A 135 -9.81 12.13 -18.45
C LYS A 135 -9.32 10.68 -18.45
N CYS A 136 -8.56 10.24 -17.45
CA CYS A 136 -7.95 8.91 -17.45
C CYS A 136 -8.89 7.70 -17.29
N HIS A 137 -10.21 7.90 -17.32
CA HIS A 137 -11.17 6.79 -17.42
C HIS A 137 -11.01 5.99 -18.72
N GLU A 138 -10.49 6.62 -19.77
CA GLU A 138 -10.10 5.92 -20.98
C GLU A 138 -8.66 5.41 -20.83
N TYR A 139 -8.48 4.12 -21.11
CA TYR A 139 -7.21 3.40 -20.92
C TYR A 139 -5.99 4.16 -21.45
N TYR A 140 -6.14 4.86 -22.57
CA TYR A 140 -5.07 5.62 -23.19
C TYR A 140 -4.61 6.81 -22.35
N PHE A 141 -5.54 7.57 -21.78
CA PHE A 141 -5.22 8.68 -20.89
C PHE A 141 -4.59 8.21 -19.58
N ALA A 142 -4.92 7.00 -19.10
CA ALA A 142 -4.30 6.41 -17.91
C ALA A 142 -2.79 6.17 -18.09
N ARG A 143 -2.34 5.68 -19.25
CA ARG A 143 -0.91 5.52 -19.56
C ARG A 143 -0.17 6.85 -19.57
N ARG A 144 -0.71 7.86 -20.25
CA ARG A 144 -0.09 9.18 -20.30
C ARG A 144 -0.06 9.85 -18.93
N ALA A 145 -1.16 9.75 -18.17
CA ALA A 145 -1.24 10.28 -16.82
C ALA A 145 -0.20 9.60 -15.91
N GLU A 146 -0.06 8.28 -15.98
CA GLU A 146 0.94 7.53 -15.23
C GLU A 146 2.38 7.95 -15.56
N GLN A 147 2.71 8.12 -16.84
CA GLN A 147 4.03 8.57 -17.28
C GLN A 147 4.33 10.02 -16.83
N ALA A 148 3.38 10.92 -17.04
CA ALA A 148 3.51 12.33 -16.65
C ALA A 148 3.74 12.48 -15.15
N VAL A 149 2.93 11.77 -14.37
CA VAL A 149 3.03 11.70 -12.90
C VAL A 149 4.39 11.14 -12.49
N ARG A 150 4.85 10.04 -13.07
CA ARG A 150 6.16 9.47 -12.74
C ARG A 150 7.31 10.42 -13.06
N LEU A 151 7.23 11.17 -14.16
CA LEU A 151 8.26 12.16 -14.49
C LEU A 151 8.32 13.29 -13.46
N ILE A 152 7.16 13.85 -13.08
CA ILE A 152 7.06 14.84 -11.99
C ILE A 152 7.67 14.24 -10.71
N GLY A 153 7.36 12.99 -10.43
CA GLY A 153 7.92 12.20 -9.35
C GLY A 153 9.45 12.08 -9.38
N ASP A 154 10.03 11.73 -10.53
CA ASP A 154 11.48 11.54 -10.67
C ASP A 154 12.23 12.85 -10.49
N VAL A 155 11.73 13.95 -11.06
CA VAL A 155 12.26 15.30 -10.84
C VAL A 155 12.21 15.66 -9.36
N THR A 156 11.05 15.44 -8.73
CA THR A 156 10.83 15.74 -7.31
C THR A 156 11.75 14.93 -6.41
N ASN A 157 11.76 13.60 -6.55
CA ASN A 157 12.56 12.75 -5.68
C ASN A 157 14.05 12.96 -5.93
N THR A 158 14.49 13.28 -7.14
CA THR A 158 15.88 13.68 -7.39
C THR A 158 16.26 14.94 -6.62
N TRP A 159 15.39 15.95 -6.59
CA TRP A 159 15.62 17.16 -5.80
C TRP A 159 15.60 16.86 -4.29
N VAL A 160 14.60 16.12 -3.79
CA VAL A 160 14.49 15.74 -2.37
C VAL A 160 15.73 14.96 -1.91
N ASP A 161 16.17 13.97 -2.69
CA ASP A 161 17.37 13.19 -2.38
C ASP A 161 18.61 14.08 -2.24
N ALA A 162 18.74 15.09 -3.10
CA ALA A 162 19.86 16.02 -3.04
C ALA A 162 19.83 16.88 -1.75
N GLN A 163 18.64 17.21 -1.23
CA GLN A 163 18.51 17.96 0.02
C GLN A 163 18.89 17.15 1.26
N ILE A 164 18.86 15.82 1.17
CA ILE A 164 19.17 14.91 2.28
C ILE A 164 20.37 14.00 1.97
N VAL A 165 21.29 14.49 1.13
CA VAL A 165 22.41 13.69 0.62
C VAL A 165 23.32 13.18 1.74
N GLU A 166 23.47 13.95 2.82
CA GLU A 166 24.26 13.55 4.00
C GLU A 166 23.59 12.39 4.75
N GLU A 167 22.28 12.45 4.96
CA GLU A 167 21.50 11.36 5.56
C GLU A 167 21.53 10.11 4.67
N LEU A 168 21.41 10.26 3.35
CA LEU A 168 21.49 9.14 2.40
C LEU A 168 22.88 8.50 2.37
N SER A 169 23.95 9.31 2.43
CA SER A 169 25.32 8.81 2.51
C SER A 169 25.56 8.04 3.81
N THR A 170 25.11 8.58 4.94
CA THR A 170 25.14 7.91 6.24
C THR A 170 24.34 6.61 6.21
N ALA A 171 23.17 6.64 5.55
CA ALA A 171 22.33 5.46 5.35
C ALA A 171 23.07 4.38 4.59
N GLN A 172 23.70 4.75 3.48
CA GLN A 172 24.41 3.79 2.64
C GLN A 172 25.56 3.13 3.40
N GLN A 173 26.36 3.89 4.13
CA GLN A 173 27.44 3.34 4.98
C GLN A 173 26.90 2.37 6.04
N PHE A 174 25.78 2.74 6.67
CA PHE A 174 25.11 1.85 7.63
C PHE A 174 24.63 0.57 6.93
N PHE A 175 24.05 0.65 5.74
CA PHE A 175 23.55 -0.53 5.03
C PHE A 175 24.66 -1.43 4.49
N ASP A 176 25.78 -0.88 4.04
CA ASP A 176 26.94 -1.67 3.62
C ASP A 176 27.45 -2.49 4.82
N THR A 177 27.55 -1.86 5.99
CA THR A 177 27.89 -2.54 7.25
C THR A 177 26.86 -3.61 7.64
N PHE A 178 25.57 -3.28 7.52
CA PHE A 178 24.47 -4.21 7.79
C PHE A 178 24.53 -5.43 6.87
N ASP A 179 24.76 -5.25 5.57
CA ASP A 179 24.80 -6.32 4.58
C ASP A 179 25.99 -7.26 4.83
N ASP A 180 27.15 -6.71 5.22
CA ASP A 180 28.32 -7.48 5.64
C ASP A 180 28.06 -8.30 6.92
N GLU A 181 27.50 -7.67 7.97
CA GLU A 181 27.15 -8.34 9.23
C GLU A 181 26.09 -9.41 9.03
N MET A 182 25.05 -9.13 8.25
CA MET A 182 23.98 -10.08 7.96
C MET A 182 24.51 -11.28 7.16
N SER A 183 25.42 -11.05 6.21
CA SER A 183 26.11 -12.11 5.46
C SER A 183 26.97 -12.99 6.37
N SER A 184 27.70 -12.39 7.31
CA SER A 184 28.46 -13.11 8.33
C SER A 184 27.56 -13.97 9.23
N LEU A 185 26.42 -13.42 9.68
CA LEU A 185 25.43 -14.15 10.48
C LEU A 185 24.77 -15.30 9.70
N ASN A 186 24.52 -15.11 8.40
CA ASN A 186 24.05 -16.18 7.51
C ASN A 186 25.08 -17.29 7.39
N ALA A 187 26.35 -16.97 7.14
CA ALA A 187 27.42 -17.96 7.07
C ALA A 187 27.59 -18.74 8.38
N ARG A 188 27.56 -18.05 9.53
CA ARG A 188 27.55 -18.68 10.87
C ARG A 188 26.37 -19.63 11.02
N ARG A 189 25.17 -19.24 10.59
CA ARG A 189 23.97 -20.08 10.67
C ARG A 189 24.10 -21.34 9.84
N GLU A 190 24.63 -21.24 8.62
CA GLU A 190 24.86 -22.39 7.74
C GLU A 190 25.83 -23.39 8.39
N ALA A 191 26.92 -22.91 8.98
CA ALA A 191 27.89 -23.77 9.69
C ALA A 191 27.27 -24.54 10.86
N VAL A 192 26.25 -23.97 11.52
CA VAL A 192 25.57 -24.58 12.67
C VAL A 192 24.53 -25.62 12.25
N LYS A 193 24.07 -25.61 10.99
CA LYS A 193 23.03 -26.56 10.51
C LYS A 193 23.45 -28.02 10.62
N GLU A 194 24.72 -28.33 10.39
CA GLU A 194 25.24 -29.69 10.54
C GLU A 194 25.16 -30.13 12.01
N GLY A 195 25.53 -29.26 12.95
CA GLY A 195 25.45 -29.53 14.38
C GLY A 195 24.02 -29.75 14.88
N ILE A 196 23.03 -29.03 14.33
CA ILE A 196 21.60 -29.22 14.68
C ILE A 196 21.12 -30.63 14.34
N ASN A 197 21.64 -31.22 13.27
CA ASN A 197 21.30 -32.57 12.82
C ASN A 197 22.21 -33.66 13.41
N SER A 198 23.10 -33.32 14.35
CA SER A 198 23.98 -34.28 15.01
C SER A 198 23.20 -35.24 15.91
N ASP A 199 23.62 -36.51 15.93
CA ASP A 199 23.14 -37.53 16.87
C ASP A 199 23.71 -37.32 18.28
N ASP A 200 24.83 -36.62 18.40
CA ASP A 200 25.43 -36.24 19.67
C ASP A 200 24.62 -35.10 20.32
N ALA A 201 24.08 -35.37 21.51
CA ALA A 201 23.20 -34.45 22.21
C ALA A 201 23.91 -33.14 22.61
N ASP A 202 25.19 -33.18 22.98
CA ASP A 202 25.92 -31.99 23.41
C ASP A 202 26.25 -31.10 22.22
N ILE A 203 26.68 -31.69 21.09
CA ILE A 203 26.88 -30.96 19.82
C ILE A 203 25.57 -30.30 19.37
N ARG A 204 24.48 -31.05 19.41
CA ARG A 204 23.17 -30.55 19.00
C ARG A 204 22.66 -29.42 19.91
N MET A 205 22.82 -29.54 21.22
CA MET A 205 22.42 -28.49 22.16
C MET A 205 23.27 -27.22 21.99
N ALA A 206 24.58 -27.35 21.77
CA ALA A 206 25.46 -26.22 21.46
C ALA A 206 25.04 -25.54 20.14
N ALA A 207 24.73 -26.32 19.11
CA ALA A 207 24.25 -25.81 17.83
C ALA A 207 22.91 -25.06 17.96
N PHE A 208 21.95 -25.58 18.74
CA PHE A 208 20.71 -24.86 19.02
C PHE A 208 20.92 -23.54 19.77
N ALA A 209 21.82 -23.52 20.76
CA ALA A 209 22.16 -22.31 21.50
C ALA A 209 22.77 -21.24 20.58
N GLU A 210 23.73 -21.61 19.72
CA GLU A 210 24.34 -20.70 18.75
C GLU A 210 23.32 -20.20 17.71
N ASN A 211 22.50 -21.09 17.14
CA ASN A 211 21.45 -20.67 16.20
C ASN A 211 20.43 -19.72 16.86
N SER A 212 20.14 -19.91 18.16
CA SER A 212 19.32 -18.97 18.92
C SER A 212 20.02 -17.62 19.14
N ALA A 213 21.34 -17.59 19.37
CA ALA A 213 22.11 -16.36 19.51
C ALA A 213 22.14 -15.59 18.18
N ILE A 214 22.46 -16.27 17.07
CA ILE A 214 22.42 -15.71 15.70
C ILE A 214 21.04 -15.12 15.41
N SER A 215 19.96 -15.81 15.77
CA SER A 215 18.60 -15.31 15.55
C SER A 215 18.30 -14.02 16.31
N LYS A 216 18.84 -13.87 17.54
CA LYS A 216 18.71 -12.62 18.33
C LYS A 216 19.54 -11.49 17.74
N GLU A 217 20.78 -11.77 17.32
CA GLU A 217 21.66 -10.80 16.65
C GLU A 217 21.01 -10.27 15.36
N LYS A 218 20.51 -11.17 14.50
CA LYS A 218 19.75 -10.79 13.29
C LYS A 218 18.54 -9.91 13.60
N ALA A 219 17.74 -10.28 14.60
CA ALA A 219 16.57 -9.49 15.00
C ALA A 219 16.95 -8.08 15.48
N SER A 220 18.05 -7.95 16.22
CA SER A 220 18.59 -6.66 16.66
C SER A 220 19.06 -5.81 15.47
N LEU A 221 19.81 -6.42 14.56
CA LEU A 221 20.34 -5.75 13.37
C LEU A 221 19.20 -5.30 12.43
N SER A 222 18.18 -6.13 12.22
CA SER A 222 16.94 -5.77 11.52
C SER A 222 16.20 -4.60 12.19
N ALA A 223 16.07 -4.61 13.53
CA ALA A 223 15.42 -3.51 14.24
C ALA A 223 16.19 -2.18 14.12
N ALA A 224 17.52 -2.22 14.09
CA ALA A 224 18.37 -1.06 13.82
C ALA A 224 18.15 -0.54 12.38
N CYS A 225 18.13 -1.44 11.40
CA CYS A 225 17.83 -1.13 10.00
C CYS A 225 16.46 -0.46 9.83
N ASP A 226 15.42 -0.99 10.47
CA ASP A 226 14.07 -0.40 10.45
C ASP A 226 13.99 0.96 11.15
N THR A 227 14.83 1.19 12.16
CA THR A 227 14.93 2.49 12.84
C THR A 227 15.59 3.52 11.93
N PHE A 228 16.67 3.12 11.25
CA PHE A 228 17.37 3.99 10.31
C PHE A 228 16.51 4.32 9.08
N ALA A 229 15.77 3.33 8.57
CA ALA A 229 14.75 3.53 7.52
C ALA A 229 13.76 4.63 7.86
N LYS A 230 13.23 4.63 9.09
CA LYS A 230 12.30 5.65 9.59
C LYS A 230 12.96 7.01 9.73
N TYR A 231 14.24 7.06 10.12
CA TYR A 231 15.00 8.31 10.18
C TYR A 231 15.11 8.95 8.79
N VAL A 232 15.55 8.20 7.78
CA VAL A 232 15.65 8.70 6.40
C VAL A 232 14.27 9.10 5.87
N SER A 233 13.24 8.28 6.09
CA SER A 233 11.87 8.62 5.69
C SER A 233 11.38 9.91 6.35
N ALA A 234 11.71 10.15 7.62
CA ALA A 234 11.37 11.40 8.30
C ALA A 234 12.10 12.62 7.72
N ALA A 235 13.39 12.49 7.38
CA ALA A 235 14.15 13.56 6.72
C ALA A 235 13.55 13.89 5.34
N ARG A 236 13.30 12.86 4.51
CA ARG A 236 12.60 13.02 3.23
C ARG A 236 11.24 13.68 3.38
N MET A 237 10.44 13.19 4.33
CA MET A 237 9.09 13.68 4.56
C MET A 237 9.09 15.16 4.92
N THR A 238 10.05 15.63 5.72
CA THR A 238 10.19 17.06 6.04
C THR A 238 10.35 17.88 4.76
N VAL A 239 11.37 17.57 3.95
CA VAL A 239 11.64 18.28 2.68
C VAL A 239 10.47 18.17 1.70
N PHE A 240 9.88 16.97 1.58
CA PHE A 240 8.75 16.75 0.68
C PHE A 240 7.48 17.47 1.14
N THR A 241 7.19 17.51 2.44
CA THR A 241 6.01 18.20 2.98
C THR A 241 6.15 19.72 2.81
N GLU A 242 7.35 20.28 3.01
CA GLU A 242 7.61 21.69 2.70
C GLU A 242 7.34 22.02 1.23
N LEU A 243 7.80 21.15 0.33
CA LEU A 243 7.52 21.30 -1.10
C LEU A 243 6.02 21.15 -1.41
N LEU A 244 5.36 20.17 -0.81
CA LEU A 244 3.93 19.90 -0.99
C LEU A 244 3.07 21.06 -0.47
N ASP A 245 3.33 21.54 0.75
CA ASP A 245 2.63 22.67 1.36
C ASP A 245 2.83 23.94 0.53
N ALA A 246 4.02 24.13 -0.04
CA ALA A 246 4.28 25.29 -0.88
C ALA A 246 3.65 25.19 -2.28
N SER A 247 3.45 23.98 -2.80
CA SER A 247 2.91 23.74 -4.16
C SER A 247 1.38 23.58 -4.18
N VAL A 248 0.81 23.00 -3.13
CA VAL A 248 -0.61 22.60 -3.04
C VAL A 248 -1.34 23.39 -1.94
N GLY A 249 -0.61 24.07 -1.05
CA GLY A 249 -1.17 24.89 0.03
C GLY A 249 -1.72 24.09 1.22
N SER A 250 -1.90 24.77 2.36
CA SER A 250 -2.42 24.14 3.57
C SER A 250 -3.85 23.60 3.38
N SER A 251 -4.02 22.33 3.75
CA SER A 251 -5.22 21.53 3.53
C SER A 251 -6.33 21.83 4.57
N LYS A 252 -7.60 21.81 4.17
CA LYS A 252 -8.72 21.70 5.13
C LYS A 252 -8.84 20.26 5.65
N ASP A 253 -9.20 20.09 6.92
CA ASP A 253 -9.39 18.75 7.50
C ASP A 253 -10.49 17.98 6.75
N PHE A 254 -10.35 16.66 6.67
CA PHE A 254 -11.38 15.77 6.11
C PHE A 254 -12.70 16.00 6.86
N PRO A 255 -13.87 16.03 6.20
CA PRO A 255 -15.14 15.94 6.90
C PRO A 255 -15.27 14.52 7.48
N VAL A 256 -14.71 14.34 8.67
CA VAL A 256 -14.84 13.10 9.43
C VAL A 256 -16.24 13.10 10.04
N GLY A 257 -16.98 12.01 9.84
CA GLY A 257 -18.25 11.79 10.53
C GLY A 257 -18.07 11.72 12.06
N GLU A 258 -19.13 11.35 12.77
CA GLU A 258 -19.08 11.22 14.21
C GLU A 258 -18.02 10.17 14.61
N LEU A 259 -16.96 10.60 15.30
CA LEU A 259 -15.96 9.70 15.88
C LEU A 259 -16.51 9.05 17.14
N VAL A 260 -17.30 8.00 16.96
CA VAL A 260 -17.96 7.29 18.08
C VAL A 260 -16.92 6.54 18.93
N GLY A 261 -16.81 6.92 20.22
CA GLY A 261 -16.07 6.16 21.24
C GLY A 261 -14.54 6.22 21.16
N GLN A 262 -13.96 7.16 20.41
CA GLN A 262 -12.52 7.18 20.10
C GLN A 262 -11.70 8.03 21.08
N LYS A 263 -10.50 7.55 21.45
CA LYS A 263 -9.53 8.24 22.32
C LYS A 263 -8.92 9.48 21.62
N LYS A 264 -8.53 10.50 22.40
CA LYS A 264 -7.90 11.75 21.91
C LYS A 264 -6.75 11.53 20.90
N ILE A 265 -5.86 10.58 21.20
CA ILE A 265 -4.70 10.21 20.35
C ILE A 265 -5.14 9.85 18.93
N PHE A 266 -6.31 9.23 18.76
CA PHE A 266 -6.80 8.84 17.46
C PHE A 266 -7.21 10.04 16.60
N LYS A 267 -7.80 11.07 17.23
CA LYS A 267 -8.15 12.33 16.55
C LYS A 267 -6.90 13.06 16.05
N GLU A 268 -5.85 13.09 16.86
CA GLU A 268 -4.56 13.70 16.51
C GLU A 268 -3.89 12.95 15.35
N ASN A 269 -3.86 11.61 15.41
CA ASN A 269 -3.35 10.77 14.32
C ASN A 269 -4.14 10.97 13.02
N LEU A 270 -5.47 11.03 13.10
CA LEU A 270 -6.32 11.26 11.95
C LEU A 270 -6.07 12.61 11.32
N ALA A 271 -6.06 13.69 12.11
CA ALA A 271 -5.76 15.03 11.60
C ALA A 271 -4.38 15.09 10.92
N ALA A 272 -3.36 14.48 11.54
CA ALA A 272 -2.02 14.42 10.97
C ALA A 272 -1.99 13.66 9.63
N VAL A 273 -2.66 12.52 9.54
CA VAL A 273 -2.71 11.71 8.32
C VAL A 273 -3.54 12.39 7.22
N THR A 274 -4.65 13.03 7.56
CA THR A 274 -5.52 13.69 6.55
C THR A 274 -4.86 14.89 5.88
N ARG A 275 -3.87 15.51 6.53
CA ARG A 275 -3.06 16.59 5.97
C ARG A 275 -2.12 16.13 4.87
N LEU A 276 -1.79 14.84 4.82
CA LEU A 276 -0.91 14.28 3.80
C LEU A 276 -1.57 14.20 2.41
N PHE A 277 -2.89 14.40 2.34
CA PHE A 277 -3.65 14.21 1.11
C PHE A 277 -4.12 15.55 0.51
N PRO A 278 -4.01 15.72 -0.83
CA PRO A 278 -4.49 16.91 -1.53
C PRO A 278 -5.99 17.17 -1.35
N ASP A 279 -6.38 18.44 -1.23
CA ASP A 279 -7.77 18.87 -1.04
C ASP A 279 -8.70 18.42 -2.18
N THR A 280 -8.22 18.44 -3.42
CA THR A 280 -9.00 17.99 -4.58
C THR A 280 -9.38 16.51 -4.50
N TRP A 281 -8.50 15.68 -3.95
CA TRP A 281 -8.82 14.26 -3.74
C TRP A 281 -9.83 14.08 -2.61
N LYS A 282 -9.66 14.82 -1.51
CA LYS A 282 -10.59 14.79 -0.37
C LYS A 282 -11.99 15.23 -0.79
N ARG A 283 -12.10 16.30 -1.59
CA ARG A 283 -13.38 16.78 -2.12
C ARG A 283 -14.11 15.71 -2.94
N ARG A 284 -13.38 14.99 -3.80
CA ARG A 284 -13.99 13.88 -4.58
C ARG A 284 -14.56 12.77 -3.69
N THR A 285 -14.08 12.64 -2.45
CA THR A 285 -14.66 11.71 -1.49
C THR A 285 -15.82 12.27 -0.66
N GLU A 286 -16.16 13.56 -0.80
CA GLU A 286 -17.34 14.18 -0.17
C GLU A 286 -18.63 13.68 -0.83
N GLU A 287 -18.56 13.21 -2.08
CA GLU A 287 -19.67 12.56 -2.79
C GLU A 287 -19.95 11.13 -2.30
N LEU A 288 -19.01 10.55 -1.52
CA LEU A 288 -19.21 9.23 -0.91
C LEU A 288 -19.96 9.35 0.41
N ASP A 289 -20.52 8.22 0.86
CA ASP A 289 -21.14 8.12 2.18
C ASP A 289 -20.20 8.63 3.30
N PRO A 290 -20.77 9.24 4.36
CA PRO A 290 -20.00 9.69 5.52
C PRO A 290 -19.04 8.61 6.02
N LEU A 291 -17.81 9.02 6.29
CA LEU A 291 -16.78 8.12 6.77
C LEU A 291 -16.92 7.90 8.28
N ASN A 292 -17.23 6.66 8.68
CA ASN A 292 -17.16 6.22 10.05
C ASN A 292 -15.82 5.52 10.32
N ILE A 293 -15.13 5.92 11.37
CA ILE A 293 -13.83 5.34 11.71
C ILE A 293 -13.93 4.57 13.01
N ARG A 294 -13.67 3.27 12.95
CA ARG A 294 -13.79 2.33 14.07
C ARG A 294 -12.43 1.75 14.42
N PHE A 295 -12.13 1.68 15.72
CA PHE A 295 -10.95 0.98 16.19
C PHE A 295 -11.14 -0.54 16.06
N SER A 296 -10.15 -1.25 15.55
CA SER A 296 -10.14 -2.71 15.50
C SER A 296 -8.73 -3.23 15.76
N GLU A 297 -8.59 -4.11 16.77
CA GLU A 297 -7.35 -4.86 16.99
C GLU A 297 -7.24 -6.08 16.06
N ALA A 298 -8.36 -6.53 15.50
CA ALA A 298 -8.42 -7.78 14.74
C ALA A 298 -7.99 -7.61 13.29
N ARG A 299 -8.46 -6.54 12.63
CA ARG A 299 -8.17 -6.31 11.20
C ARG A 299 -8.41 -4.85 10.82
N ALA A 300 -7.42 -4.26 10.16
CA ALA A 300 -7.62 -3.02 9.45
C ALA A 300 -8.19 -3.28 8.04
N HIS A 301 -9.18 -2.47 7.65
CA HIS A 301 -9.68 -2.40 6.28
C HIS A 301 -10.64 -1.23 6.10
N TYR A 302 -10.66 -0.71 4.88
CA TYR A 302 -11.68 0.16 4.33
C TYR A 302 -12.80 -0.66 3.70
N ALA A 303 -14.04 -0.32 4.02
CA ALA A 303 -15.20 -0.77 3.27
C ALA A 303 -16.03 0.45 2.87
N ALA A 304 -16.19 0.65 1.57
CA ALA A 304 -17.03 1.73 1.04
C ALA A 304 -18.49 1.59 1.45
N ARG A 305 -18.95 0.35 1.62
CA ARG A 305 -20.32 0.02 2.00
C ARG A 305 -20.34 -1.16 2.97
N SER A 306 -20.27 -0.87 4.27
CA SER A 306 -20.44 -1.83 5.36
C SER A 306 -21.89 -1.75 5.87
N PRO A 307 -22.55 -2.89 6.14
CA PRO A 307 -23.85 -2.87 6.81
C PRO A 307 -23.70 -2.25 8.21
N ILE A 308 -24.61 -1.34 8.54
CA ILE A 308 -24.81 -0.87 9.92
C ILE A 308 -25.70 -1.91 10.58
N GLU A 309 -25.12 -2.71 11.45
CA GLU A 309 -25.83 -3.73 12.19
C GLU A 309 -26.28 -3.16 13.53
N LYS A 310 -27.60 -3.01 13.72
CA LYS A 310 -28.15 -2.74 15.05
C LYS A 310 -28.38 -4.08 15.73
N HIS A 311 -27.79 -4.25 16.91
CA HIS A 311 -28.12 -5.38 17.77
C HIS A 311 -29.56 -5.20 18.25
N ALA A 312 -30.50 -5.82 17.55
CA ALA A 312 -31.85 -5.99 18.04
C ALA A 312 -31.78 -7.07 19.14
N TYR A 313 -31.75 -6.63 20.40
CA TYR A 313 -32.14 -7.52 21.49
C TYR A 313 -33.65 -7.62 21.40
N THR A 314 -34.17 -8.70 20.82
CA THR A 314 -35.55 -9.07 21.07
C THR A 314 -35.59 -9.46 22.53
N ALA A 315 -36.11 -8.57 23.38
CA ALA A 315 -36.47 -8.95 24.74
C ALA A 315 -37.56 -10.02 24.56
N VAL A 316 -37.18 -11.27 24.72
CA VAL A 316 -38.17 -12.32 24.96
C VAL A 316 -38.75 -11.95 26.30
N GLN A 317 -39.99 -11.44 26.32
CA GLN A 317 -40.78 -11.46 27.54
C GLN A 317 -40.93 -12.94 27.87
N THR A 318 -40.13 -13.42 28.82
CA THR A 318 -40.41 -14.67 29.49
C THR A 318 -41.72 -14.44 30.22
N ASP A 319 -42.78 -15.10 29.77
CA ASP A 319 -44.02 -15.18 30.52
C ASP A 319 -43.67 -15.97 31.79
N GLU A 320 -43.54 -15.28 32.92
CA GLU A 320 -43.15 -15.89 34.21
C GLU A 320 -44.11 -17.03 34.60
N ALA A 321 -45.31 -17.06 34.02
CA ALA A 321 -46.32 -18.09 34.23
C ALA A 321 -46.01 -19.45 33.53
N GLU A 322 -45.13 -19.50 32.52
CA GLU A 322 -44.76 -20.75 31.83
C GLU A 322 -43.44 -21.37 32.32
N MET A 323 -42.74 -20.74 33.27
CA MET A 323 -41.70 -21.43 34.03
C MET A 323 -42.36 -22.35 35.05
N VAL A 324 -42.81 -23.50 34.55
CA VAL A 324 -43.23 -24.66 35.34
C VAL A 324 -42.24 -24.90 36.48
N GLU A 325 -42.79 -25.12 37.68
CA GLU A 325 -42.13 -25.64 38.89
C GLU A 325 -41.24 -26.84 38.55
N HIS A 326 -40.02 -26.57 38.11
CA HIS A 326 -38.92 -27.49 38.24
C HIS A 326 -38.08 -26.95 39.37
N ASP A 327 -38.10 -27.65 40.50
CA ASP A 327 -37.24 -27.44 41.67
C ASP A 327 -35.94 -26.78 41.24
N GLU A 328 -35.79 -25.49 41.56
CA GLU A 328 -34.65 -24.70 41.16
C GLU A 328 -33.37 -25.45 41.54
N PRO A 329 -32.55 -25.92 40.58
CA PRO A 329 -31.16 -26.13 40.88
C PRO A 329 -30.59 -24.72 40.98
N THR A 330 -30.55 -24.18 42.19
CA THR A 330 -29.92 -22.90 42.46
C THR A 330 -28.53 -22.92 41.82
N TRP A 331 -28.36 -22.14 40.75
CA TRP A 331 -27.08 -21.92 40.05
C TRP A 331 -25.98 -21.35 40.97
N SER A 332 -26.29 -21.12 42.25
CA SER A 332 -25.38 -20.68 43.31
C SER A 332 -24.28 -21.68 43.67
N SER A 333 -24.37 -22.95 43.27
CA SER A 333 -23.39 -23.96 43.68
C SER A 333 -22.25 -24.23 42.69
N ILE A 334 -22.21 -23.57 41.52
CA ILE A 334 -21.08 -23.65 40.59
C ILE A 334 -20.36 -22.31 40.59
N PRO A 335 -19.20 -22.18 41.26
CA PRO A 335 -18.52 -20.90 41.44
C PRO A 335 -17.76 -20.51 40.16
N SER A 336 -18.50 -20.10 39.13
CA SER A 336 -17.97 -19.77 37.80
C SER A 336 -17.47 -18.33 37.65
N LYS A 337 -17.47 -17.54 38.74
CA LYS A 337 -16.81 -16.23 38.76
C LYS A 337 -16.02 -16.10 40.05
N ARG A 338 -14.72 -15.81 39.93
CA ARG A 338 -13.88 -15.31 41.03
C ARG A 338 -14.65 -14.19 41.73
N ARG A 339 -15.22 -14.41 42.91
CA ARG A 339 -15.47 -13.30 43.83
C ARG A 339 -14.10 -12.74 44.13
N HIS A 340 -13.81 -11.53 43.63
CA HIS A 340 -12.54 -10.87 43.90
C HIS A 340 -12.36 -10.80 45.43
N GLY A 341 -11.37 -11.52 45.96
CA GLY A 341 -11.03 -11.52 47.39
C GLY A 341 -11.16 -12.86 48.13
N GLU A 342 -11.77 -13.91 47.56
CA GLU A 342 -11.84 -15.22 48.24
C GLU A 342 -10.57 -16.05 48.03
N ASN A 343 -9.98 -16.55 49.13
CA ASN A 343 -8.81 -17.43 49.11
C ASN A 343 -9.19 -18.83 48.57
N VAL A 344 -8.56 -19.23 47.47
CA VAL A 344 -8.85 -20.48 46.73
C VAL A 344 -8.67 -21.72 47.62
N ALA A 345 -7.72 -21.71 48.56
CA ALA A 345 -7.50 -22.83 49.47
C ALA A 345 -8.65 -23.00 50.47
N ALA A 346 -9.11 -21.91 51.09
CA ALA A 346 -10.25 -21.94 52.01
C ALA A 346 -11.52 -22.47 51.33
N ARG A 347 -11.75 -22.09 50.06
CA ARG A 347 -12.90 -22.56 49.27
C ARG A 347 -12.88 -24.07 49.02
N MET A 348 -11.70 -24.66 48.92
CA MET A 348 -11.50 -26.09 48.65
C MET A 348 -11.31 -26.91 49.94
N GLY A 349 -11.55 -26.31 51.11
CA GLY A 349 -11.35 -26.96 52.42
C GLY A 349 -9.89 -27.12 52.84
N GLY A 350 -8.95 -26.44 52.17
CA GLY A 350 -7.52 -26.42 52.50
C GLY A 350 -7.14 -25.28 53.45
N ASN A 351 -5.92 -25.34 54.00
CA ASN A 351 -5.41 -24.30 54.88
C ASN A 351 -5.02 -23.04 54.07
N PRO A 352 -5.73 -21.90 54.22
CA PRO A 352 -5.41 -20.67 53.48
C PRO A 352 -4.08 -20.04 53.88
N ASP A 353 -3.55 -20.38 55.05
CA ASP A 353 -2.33 -19.80 55.62
C ASP A 353 -1.06 -20.58 55.21
N ASP A 354 -1.20 -21.70 54.50
CA ASP A 354 -0.06 -22.47 53.95
C ASP A 354 0.13 -22.15 52.45
N PRO A 355 1.18 -21.39 52.07
CA PRO A 355 1.43 -21.02 50.68
C PRO A 355 1.69 -22.22 49.75
N ALA A 356 2.21 -23.33 50.27
CA ALA A 356 2.40 -24.54 49.48
C ALA A 356 1.05 -25.20 49.16
N HIS A 357 0.16 -25.27 50.14
CA HIS A 357 -1.20 -25.77 49.98
C HIS A 357 -2.02 -24.90 49.02
N VAL A 358 -1.94 -23.57 49.14
CA VAL A 358 -2.58 -22.62 48.22
C VAL A 358 -2.13 -22.86 46.78
N ARG A 359 -0.82 -23.03 46.53
CA ARG A 359 -0.30 -23.32 45.18
C ARG A 359 -0.83 -24.63 44.60
N VAL A 360 -0.94 -25.67 45.42
CA VAL A 360 -1.50 -26.97 45.01
C VAL A 360 -2.99 -26.83 44.66
N MET A 361 -3.76 -26.12 45.48
CA MET A 361 -5.19 -25.92 45.24
C MET A 361 -5.46 -25.03 44.01
N GLU A 362 -4.66 -23.99 43.79
CA GLU A 362 -4.73 -23.21 42.56
C GLU A 362 -4.39 -24.03 41.32
N ALA A 363 -3.37 -24.90 41.39
CA ALA A 363 -3.03 -25.80 40.29
C ALA A 363 -4.16 -26.80 40.01
N GLN A 364 -4.80 -27.35 41.05
CA GLN A 364 -5.97 -28.21 40.91
C GLN A 364 -7.18 -27.46 40.31
N CYS A 365 -7.47 -26.23 40.75
CA CYS A 365 -8.51 -25.40 40.13
C CYS A 365 -8.22 -25.12 38.65
N ARG A 366 -6.97 -24.77 38.29
CA ARG A 366 -6.55 -24.57 36.89
C ARG A 366 -6.72 -25.87 36.08
N ASN A 367 -6.39 -27.02 36.65
CA ASN A 367 -6.58 -28.31 36.00
C ASN A 367 -8.06 -28.64 35.81
N LEU A 368 -8.92 -28.38 36.81
CA LEU A 368 -10.36 -28.56 36.68
C LEU A 368 -10.96 -27.62 35.63
N GLU A 369 -10.55 -26.34 35.60
CA GLU A 369 -10.96 -25.39 34.55
C GLU A 369 -10.50 -25.82 33.15
N ASN A 370 -9.28 -26.36 33.04
CA ASN A 370 -8.76 -26.89 31.78
C ASN A 370 -9.47 -28.18 31.36
N MET A 371 -9.77 -29.08 32.31
CA MET A 371 -10.54 -30.29 32.06
C MET A 371 -11.96 -29.95 31.63
N ASP A 372 -12.63 -29.00 32.29
CA ASP A 372 -13.97 -28.54 31.90
C ASP A 372 -13.94 -27.89 30.51
N ARG A 373 -12.90 -27.12 30.19
CA ARG A 373 -12.70 -26.53 28.86
C ARG A 373 -12.41 -27.58 27.77
N MET A 374 -11.60 -28.59 28.07
CA MET A 374 -11.30 -29.71 27.15
C MET A 374 -12.54 -30.59 26.96
N TRP A 375 -13.24 -30.90 28.05
CA TRP A 375 -14.47 -31.68 28.03
C TRP A 375 -15.56 -30.95 27.25
N MET A 376 -15.71 -29.63 27.43
CA MET A 376 -16.61 -28.77 26.64
C MET A 376 -16.21 -28.71 25.16
N LYS A 377 -14.95 -28.98 24.81
CA LYS A 377 -14.47 -29.04 23.42
C LYS A 377 -14.74 -30.41 22.79
N GLU A 378 -14.59 -31.49 23.56
CA GLU A 378 -14.75 -32.88 23.10
C GLU A 378 -16.20 -33.37 23.13
N ASN A 379 -16.98 -32.98 24.14
CA ASN A 379 -18.35 -33.46 24.37
C ASN A 379 -19.42 -32.48 23.91
N ARG A 380 -19.05 -31.51 23.06
CA ARG A 380 -19.99 -30.56 22.46
C ARG A 380 -20.86 -31.26 21.41
N ARG A 381 -21.78 -32.12 21.85
CA ARG A 381 -22.89 -32.62 21.03
C ARG A 381 -23.97 -31.56 21.02
N SER A 382 -23.86 -30.59 20.11
CA SER A 382 -24.98 -29.68 19.84
C SER A 382 -26.13 -30.46 19.22
N VAL A 383 -27.16 -30.74 20.01
CA VAL A 383 -28.44 -31.22 19.49
C VAL A 383 -29.16 -30.00 18.91
N TRP A 384 -29.27 -29.95 17.58
CA TRP A 384 -29.87 -28.83 16.87
C TRP A 384 -31.38 -29.04 16.76
N LEU A 385 -32.16 -28.40 17.63
CA LEU A 385 -33.59 -28.25 17.40
C LEU A 385 -33.79 -27.12 16.39
N ARG A 386 -34.08 -27.47 15.13
CA ARG A 386 -34.48 -26.49 14.11
C ARG A 386 -35.97 -26.19 14.27
N TYR A 387 -36.26 -25.04 14.87
CA TYR A 387 -37.52 -24.34 14.65
C TYR A 387 -37.21 -22.99 13.98
N SER A 388 -37.95 -22.67 12.92
CA SER A 388 -37.81 -21.41 12.19
C SER A 388 -38.33 -20.26 13.06
N GLY A 389 -37.43 -19.53 13.73
CA GLY A 389 -37.73 -18.25 14.38
C GLY A 389 -37.68 -18.21 15.90
N THR A 390 -37.43 -19.32 16.60
CA THR A 390 -37.32 -19.35 18.08
C THR A 390 -35.86 -19.36 18.57
N PRO A 391 -35.61 -18.94 19.83
CA PRO A 391 -34.27 -18.94 20.43
C PRO A 391 -33.59 -20.32 20.32
N ARG A 392 -32.28 -20.31 20.02
CA ARG A 392 -31.49 -21.54 19.96
C ARG A 392 -31.10 -21.95 21.37
N TRP A 393 -31.57 -23.10 21.80
CA TRP A 393 -31.10 -23.74 23.02
C TRP A 393 -29.93 -24.68 22.69
N GLU A 394 -28.74 -24.40 23.21
CA GLU A 394 -27.66 -25.38 23.26
C GLU A 394 -27.85 -26.20 24.54
N VAL A 395 -28.27 -27.45 24.37
CA VAL A 395 -28.33 -28.43 25.46
C VAL A 395 -26.99 -29.15 25.50
N TYR A 396 -26.32 -29.11 26.65
CA TYR A 396 -25.17 -29.98 26.90
C TYR A 396 -25.35 -30.64 28.25
N THR A 397 -25.14 -31.95 28.31
CA THR A 397 -24.79 -32.59 29.56
C THR A 397 -23.44 -32.02 30.02
N ASN A 398 -23.19 -31.90 31.32
CA ASN A 398 -21.86 -31.62 31.85
C ASN A 398 -21.18 -32.95 32.28
N PRO A 399 -19.90 -32.96 32.73
CA PRO A 399 -19.22 -34.18 33.17
C PRO A 399 -19.93 -34.93 34.31
N TYR A 400 -20.84 -34.26 35.01
CA TYR A 400 -21.60 -34.78 36.14
C TYR A 400 -23.01 -35.28 35.74
N GLY A 401 -23.30 -35.40 34.45
CA GLY A 401 -24.59 -35.90 33.95
C GLY A 401 -25.75 -34.90 34.06
N LYS A 402 -25.51 -33.64 34.45
CA LYS A 402 -26.56 -32.61 34.50
C LYS A 402 -26.74 -31.97 33.12
N LEU A 403 -28.00 -31.86 32.69
CA LEU A 403 -28.38 -31.09 31.50
C LEU A 403 -28.30 -29.59 31.80
N ALA A 404 -27.42 -28.90 31.10
CA ALA A 404 -27.38 -27.45 31.06
C ALA A 404 -28.03 -26.97 29.75
N LEU A 405 -29.01 -26.09 29.90
CA LEU A 405 -29.64 -25.35 28.82
C LEU A 405 -28.97 -23.99 28.74
N ARG A 406 -28.28 -23.72 27.63
CA ARG A 406 -27.77 -22.38 27.33
C ARG A 406 -28.58 -21.79 26.20
N GLU A 407 -29.33 -20.73 26.51
CA GLU A 407 -29.95 -19.92 25.48
C GLU A 407 -28.84 -19.20 24.69
N THR A 408 -28.68 -19.59 23.44
CA THR A 408 -27.85 -18.88 22.49
C THR A 408 -28.76 -17.99 21.68
N PHE A 409 -28.84 -16.72 22.09
CA PHE A 409 -29.40 -15.69 21.23
C PHE A 409 -28.63 -15.71 19.91
N ARG A 410 -29.30 -16.09 18.81
CA ARG A 410 -28.83 -15.63 17.51
C ARG A 410 -28.96 -14.12 17.59
N ARG A 411 -27.82 -13.43 17.69
CA ARG A 411 -27.73 -12.02 17.34
C ARG A 411 -28.19 -11.90 15.89
N GLY A 412 -29.49 -11.72 15.71
CA GLY A 412 -30.05 -11.28 14.44
C GLY A 412 -29.59 -9.85 14.29
N ASN A 413 -28.45 -9.66 13.64
CA ASN A 413 -27.99 -8.33 13.31
C ASN A 413 -28.93 -7.80 12.22
N GLN A 414 -29.83 -6.89 12.62
CA GLN A 414 -30.66 -6.21 11.66
C GLN A 414 -29.78 -5.17 10.97
N VAL A 415 -29.63 -5.29 9.64
CA VAL A 415 -28.99 -4.26 8.83
C VAL A 415 -29.95 -3.08 8.77
N VAL A 416 -29.64 -2.01 9.51
CA VAL A 416 -30.46 -0.79 9.58
C VAL A 416 -30.03 0.27 8.56
N GLY A 417 -28.94 0.02 7.84
CA GLY A 417 -28.40 0.91 6.82
C GLY A 417 -27.04 0.44 6.32
N TYR A 418 -26.38 1.29 5.54
CA TYR A 418 -25.00 1.10 5.13
C TYR A 418 -24.19 2.34 5.46
N GLU A 419 -22.90 2.15 5.70
CA GLU A 419 -21.94 3.23 5.94
C GLU A 419 -20.64 2.95 5.19
N SER A 420 -19.88 4.00 4.90
CA SER A 420 -18.47 3.84 4.63
C SER A 420 -17.71 3.73 5.94
N VAL A 421 -16.92 2.68 6.12
CA VAL A 421 -16.18 2.44 7.36
C VAL A 421 -14.70 2.23 7.09
N ILE A 422 -13.87 2.86 7.91
CA ILE A 422 -12.46 2.49 8.08
C ILE A 422 -12.33 1.81 9.43
N ARG A 423 -11.89 0.56 9.42
CA ARG A 423 -11.44 -0.15 10.62
C ARG A 423 -9.92 -0.07 10.64
N VAL A 424 -9.34 0.47 11.71
CA VAL A 424 -7.88 0.60 11.85
C VAL A 424 -7.45 0.28 13.27
N ASP A 425 -6.19 -0.10 13.42
CA ASP A 425 -5.54 -0.20 14.71
C ASP A 425 -5.02 1.18 15.17
N LYS A 426 -4.02 1.22 16.06
CA LYS A 426 -3.41 2.48 16.54
C LYS A 426 -2.34 3.04 15.59
N SER A 427 -2.03 2.33 14.51
CA SER A 427 -0.92 2.67 13.61
C SER A 427 -1.31 3.78 12.65
N ARG A 428 -0.48 4.83 12.59
CA ARG A 428 -0.63 5.90 11.59
C ARG A 428 -0.41 5.40 10.16
N ALA A 429 0.48 4.43 9.97
CA ALA A 429 0.72 3.80 8.68
C ALA A 429 -0.54 3.08 8.18
N THR A 430 -1.16 2.29 9.05
CA THR A 430 -2.41 1.61 8.74
C THR A 430 -3.56 2.60 8.50
N LEU A 431 -3.62 3.71 9.24
CA LEU A 431 -4.61 4.74 8.97
C LEU A 431 -4.43 5.43 7.61
N VAL A 432 -3.19 5.76 7.22
CA VAL A 432 -2.93 6.34 5.88
C VAL A 432 -3.26 5.34 4.78
N HIS A 433 -3.00 4.06 5.02
CA HIS A 433 -3.29 2.96 4.10
C HIS A 433 -4.79 2.89 3.79
N GLU A 434 -5.63 2.83 4.83
CA GLU A 434 -7.09 2.72 4.62
C GLU A 434 -7.71 4.02 4.07
N LEU A 435 -7.17 5.19 4.43
CA LEU A 435 -7.62 6.45 3.86
C LEU A 435 -7.26 6.57 2.38
N ALA A 436 -6.09 6.07 1.96
CA ALA A 436 -5.71 6.00 0.57
C ALA A 436 -6.70 5.15 -0.25
N HIS A 437 -7.16 4.01 0.28
CA HIS A 437 -8.22 3.23 -0.37
C HIS A 437 -9.53 3.99 -0.53
N ARG A 438 -9.94 4.80 0.48
CA ARG A 438 -11.12 5.67 0.34
C ARG A 438 -10.93 6.71 -0.76
N LEU A 439 -9.76 7.34 -0.82
CA LEU A 439 -9.45 8.36 -1.82
C LEU A 439 -9.46 7.77 -3.24
N GLU A 440 -8.87 6.59 -3.42
CA GLU A 440 -8.90 5.89 -4.70
C GLU A 440 -10.32 5.45 -5.08
N HIS A 441 -11.14 5.04 -4.10
CA HIS A 441 -12.55 4.72 -4.34
C HIS A 441 -13.34 5.93 -4.86
N GLY A 442 -13.17 7.09 -4.21
CA GLY A 442 -13.85 8.34 -4.61
C GLY A 442 -13.23 9.02 -5.81
N ASN A 443 -12.03 8.61 -6.22
CA ASN A 443 -11.31 9.18 -7.34
C ASN A 443 -10.89 8.07 -8.33
N PRO A 444 -11.79 7.66 -9.25
CA PRO A 444 -11.52 6.58 -10.21
C PRO A 444 -10.30 6.84 -11.09
N HIS A 445 -9.84 8.08 -11.16
CA HIS A 445 -8.65 8.47 -11.89
C HIS A 445 -7.36 8.02 -11.23
N LEU A 446 -7.27 8.13 -9.90
CA LEU A 446 -6.14 7.57 -9.15
C LEU A 446 -6.06 6.07 -9.37
N ARG A 447 -7.22 5.41 -9.35
CA ARG A 447 -7.31 3.98 -9.63
C ARG A 447 -6.80 3.65 -11.03
N ALA A 448 -7.20 4.39 -12.05
CA ALA A 448 -6.76 4.15 -13.42
C ALA A 448 -5.23 4.28 -13.56
N VAL A 449 -4.64 5.33 -12.96
CA VAL A 449 -3.19 5.55 -12.94
C VAL A 449 -2.47 4.43 -12.16
N CYS A 450 -2.97 4.04 -10.99
CA CYS A 450 -2.38 2.97 -10.18
C CYS A 450 -2.47 1.60 -10.85
N ALA A 451 -3.62 1.28 -11.46
CA ALA A 451 -3.78 0.05 -12.23
C ALA A 451 -2.84 0.01 -13.44
N GLN A 452 -2.66 1.15 -14.11
CA GLN A 452 -1.73 1.27 -15.23
C GLN A 452 -0.27 1.13 -14.81
N PHE A 453 0.08 1.62 -13.61
CA PHE A 453 1.40 1.40 -13.01
C PHE A 453 1.68 -0.10 -12.81
N ILE A 454 0.75 -0.84 -12.19
CA ILE A 454 0.87 -2.30 -12.05
C ILE A 454 1.02 -2.94 -13.42
N ARG A 455 0.12 -2.62 -14.37
CA ARG A 455 0.16 -3.16 -15.72
C ARG A 455 1.53 -2.96 -16.36
N ARG A 456 2.07 -1.74 -16.36
CA ARG A 456 3.38 -1.44 -16.95
C ARG A 456 4.51 -2.26 -16.30
N ARG A 457 4.55 -2.34 -14.96
CA ARG A 457 5.62 -3.08 -14.26
C ARG A 457 5.59 -4.57 -14.50
N THR A 458 4.39 -5.08 -14.74
CA THR A 458 4.09 -6.51 -14.90
C THR A 458 3.99 -6.91 -16.36
N THR A 459 4.16 -5.97 -17.29
CA THR A 459 4.23 -6.24 -18.73
C THR A 459 5.70 -6.35 -19.15
N ASP A 460 6.03 -7.40 -19.89
CA ASP A 460 7.36 -7.63 -20.42
C ASP A 460 7.65 -6.79 -21.68
N GLU A 461 8.82 -6.99 -22.28
CA GLU A 461 9.23 -6.32 -23.52
C GLU A 461 8.41 -6.71 -24.75
N ASN A 462 7.71 -7.84 -24.71
CA ASN A 462 6.82 -8.33 -25.77
C ASN A 462 5.40 -7.78 -25.63
N GLY A 463 5.11 -7.06 -24.55
CA GLY A 463 3.76 -6.57 -24.25
C GLY A 463 2.88 -7.60 -23.55
N GLU A 464 3.43 -8.73 -23.12
CA GLU A 464 2.71 -9.76 -22.37
C GLU A 464 2.76 -9.44 -20.88
N GLN A 465 1.59 -9.35 -20.26
CA GLN A 465 1.49 -9.16 -18.81
C GLN A 465 1.66 -10.50 -18.09
N GLU A 466 2.50 -10.55 -17.05
CA GLU A 466 2.67 -11.75 -16.24
C GLU A 466 1.31 -12.23 -15.70
N ALA A 467 1.13 -13.55 -15.61
CA ALA A 467 -0.11 -14.10 -15.07
C ALA A 467 -0.19 -13.82 -13.55
N PRO A 468 -1.34 -13.35 -13.02
CA PRO A 468 -1.48 -13.12 -11.60
C PRO A 468 -1.38 -14.44 -10.83
N THR A 469 -0.73 -14.39 -9.68
CA THR A 469 -0.58 -15.49 -8.72
C THR A 469 -1.49 -15.26 -7.50
N ARG A 470 -1.71 -16.26 -6.63
CA ARG A 470 -2.62 -16.10 -5.47
C ARG A 470 -1.92 -15.59 -4.22
N TYR A 471 -2.44 -14.53 -3.60
CA TYR A 471 -1.96 -14.08 -2.28
C TYR A 471 -2.29 -15.11 -1.21
N HIS A 472 -1.30 -15.84 -0.70
CA HIS A 472 -1.48 -16.88 0.32
C HIS A 472 -2.56 -17.93 -0.05
N LYS A 473 -3.24 -18.44 0.97
CA LYS A 473 -4.42 -19.30 0.85
C LYS A 473 -5.63 -18.57 0.30
N ASP A 474 -5.60 -17.24 0.29
CA ASP A 474 -6.69 -16.42 -0.23
C ASP A 474 -6.67 -16.45 -1.77
N LYS A 475 -7.86 -16.35 -2.37
CA LYS A 475 -8.03 -16.42 -3.82
C LYS A 475 -7.74 -15.09 -4.52
N GLU A 476 -7.14 -14.13 -3.82
CA GLU A 476 -6.92 -12.78 -4.33
C GLU A 476 -5.74 -12.77 -5.31
N PRO A 477 -5.95 -12.28 -6.55
CA PRO A 477 -4.90 -12.23 -7.56
C PRO A 477 -3.86 -11.15 -7.22
N VAL A 478 -2.60 -11.51 -7.43
CA VAL A 478 -1.44 -10.66 -7.16
C VAL A 478 -0.39 -10.80 -8.24
N TYR A 479 0.07 -9.67 -8.72
CA TYR A 479 1.23 -9.56 -9.57
C TYR A 479 2.51 -9.49 -8.71
N LYS A 480 3.50 -10.31 -9.03
CA LYS A 480 4.70 -10.45 -8.21
C LYS A 480 5.81 -9.52 -8.70
N ASP A 481 5.94 -9.34 -10.02
CA ASP A 481 7.23 -8.92 -10.57
C ASP A 481 7.54 -7.44 -10.37
N LYS A 482 8.83 -7.19 -10.13
CA LYS A 482 9.52 -5.91 -9.88
C LYS A 482 9.06 -5.07 -8.70
N LEU A 483 7.94 -5.37 -8.05
CA LEU A 483 7.48 -4.68 -6.85
C LEU A 483 8.31 -5.10 -5.63
N VAL A 484 8.57 -4.16 -4.71
CA VAL A 484 9.33 -4.46 -3.48
C VAL A 484 8.61 -5.45 -2.59
N HIS A 485 7.28 -5.36 -2.53
CA HIS A 485 6.47 -6.30 -1.78
C HIS A 485 5.30 -6.79 -2.62
N ARG A 486 5.06 -8.11 -2.55
CA ARG A 486 3.99 -8.78 -3.29
C ARG A 486 2.61 -8.15 -3.01
N TYR A 487 2.36 -7.72 -1.78
CA TYR A 487 1.13 -7.03 -1.39
C TYR A 487 0.82 -5.82 -2.28
N MET A 488 1.83 -5.07 -2.73
CA MET A 488 1.64 -3.89 -3.59
C MET A 488 0.97 -4.22 -4.94
N GLY A 489 1.17 -5.44 -5.44
CA GLY A 489 0.62 -5.91 -6.70
C GLY A 489 -0.74 -6.58 -6.55
N LYS A 490 -1.33 -6.50 -5.36
CA LYS A 490 -2.61 -7.12 -5.07
C LYS A 490 -3.74 -6.35 -5.72
N MET A 491 -4.59 -7.12 -6.40
CA MET A 491 -5.74 -6.62 -7.11
C MET A 491 -7.01 -7.08 -6.41
N TYR A 492 -7.88 -6.12 -6.13
CA TYR A 492 -9.21 -6.40 -5.63
C TYR A 492 -10.22 -6.28 -6.77
N ASP A 493 -11.30 -7.05 -6.70
CA ASP A 493 -12.50 -6.80 -7.50
C ASP A 493 -13.13 -5.43 -7.15
N SER A 494 -12.73 -4.86 -6.01
CA SER A 494 -13.13 -3.55 -5.52
C SER A 494 -12.56 -2.40 -6.39
N ARG A 495 -12.91 -1.16 -6.03
CA ARG A 495 -12.52 0.06 -6.75
C ARG A 495 -11.16 0.64 -6.34
N HIS A 496 -10.30 -0.12 -5.68
CA HIS A 496 -8.97 0.35 -5.24
C HIS A 496 -7.87 -0.69 -5.50
N THR A 497 -6.63 -0.23 -5.50
CA THR A 497 -5.40 -1.01 -5.63
C THR A 497 -4.57 -0.85 -4.36
N GLU A 498 -3.53 -1.66 -4.20
CA GLU A 498 -2.57 -1.46 -3.11
C GLU A 498 -1.49 -0.43 -3.43
N VAL A 499 -1.42 0.08 -4.66
CA VAL A 499 -0.35 0.98 -5.10
C VAL A 499 -0.38 2.27 -4.31
N LEU A 500 -1.52 2.95 -4.25
CA LEU A 500 -1.59 4.25 -3.55
C LEU A 500 -1.38 4.06 -2.04
N SER A 501 -2.05 3.08 -1.43
CA SER A 501 -2.00 2.83 0.02
C SER A 501 -0.59 2.47 0.48
N THR A 502 0.04 1.46 -0.13
CA THR A 502 1.40 1.04 0.22
C THR A 502 2.44 2.10 -0.15
N GLY A 503 2.21 2.86 -1.22
CA GLY A 503 3.05 3.97 -1.62
C GLY A 503 3.06 5.14 -0.63
N MET A 504 1.89 5.47 -0.05
CA MET A 504 1.78 6.44 1.04
C MET A 504 2.47 5.95 2.33
N GLU A 505 2.30 4.67 2.68
CA GLU A 505 3.02 4.07 3.81
C GLU A 505 4.54 4.10 3.62
N MET A 506 4.98 3.83 2.40
CA MET A 506 6.38 3.85 2.00
C MET A 506 6.98 5.25 2.15
N MET A 507 6.31 6.27 1.63
CA MET A 507 6.78 7.66 1.66
C MET A 507 6.81 8.26 3.07
N PHE A 508 5.70 8.13 3.82
CA PHE A 508 5.50 8.88 5.07
C PHE A 508 5.84 8.12 6.34
N PHE A 509 5.96 6.79 6.28
CA PHE A 509 6.17 5.95 7.46
C PHE A 509 7.36 4.99 7.31
N GLY A 510 8.14 5.11 6.24
CA GLY A 510 9.32 4.30 5.97
C GLY A 510 9.02 2.81 5.78
N ARG A 511 7.76 2.42 5.51
CA ARG A 511 7.44 1.04 5.16
C ARG A 511 8.09 0.66 3.83
N PHE A 512 8.21 -0.62 3.56
CA PHE A 512 8.75 -1.12 2.29
C PHE A 512 10.11 -0.51 1.93
N GLY A 513 10.95 -0.31 2.94
CA GLY A 513 12.30 0.20 2.74
C GLY A 513 12.34 1.70 2.39
N ALA A 514 11.30 2.46 2.72
CA ALA A 514 11.09 3.85 2.29
C ALA A 514 11.15 4.07 0.76
N GLY A 515 11.01 3.00 -0.03
CA GLY A 515 11.18 3.02 -1.49
C GLY A 515 12.63 3.15 -1.95
N LEU A 516 13.58 3.15 -1.01
CA LEU A 516 15.01 3.24 -1.25
C LEU A 516 15.73 1.91 -0.99
N GLY A 517 14.99 0.87 -0.64
CA GLY A 517 15.54 -0.41 -0.18
C GLY A 517 16.16 -0.29 1.20
N MET A 518 15.76 0.70 1.98
CA MET A 518 16.28 1.00 3.32
C MET A 518 15.37 0.35 4.34
N GLY A 519 15.53 -0.93 4.65
CA GLY A 519 14.72 -1.60 5.65
C GLY A 519 14.73 -3.11 5.52
N THR A 520 14.28 -3.77 6.58
CA THR A 520 14.04 -5.21 6.56
C THR A 520 12.56 -5.46 6.69
N GLU A 521 12.01 -6.39 5.92
CA GLU A 521 10.67 -6.88 6.21
C GLU A 521 10.76 -8.29 6.74
N VAL A 522 10.58 -8.42 8.05
CA VAL A 522 10.22 -9.70 8.67
C VAL A 522 8.72 -9.90 8.49
N SER A 523 8.24 -9.85 7.25
CA SER A 523 6.82 -10.06 7.00
C SER A 523 6.51 -11.52 7.35
N LYS A 524 5.45 -11.75 8.15
CA LYS A 524 4.97 -13.10 8.49
C LYS A 524 4.59 -13.90 7.24
N ASP A 525 4.39 -13.20 6.14
CA ASP A 525 3.98 -13.72 4.84
C ASP A 525 5.18 -14.31 4.07
N TYR A 526 6.42 -13.98 4.45
CA TYR A 526 7.65 -14.60 3.92
C TYR A 526 8.00 -15.96 4.54
N ARG A 527 7.08 -16.57 5.30
CA ARG A 527 7.26 -17.94 5.81
C ARG A 527 7.50 -18.98 4.71
N GLU A 528 7.12 -18.68 3.47
CA GLU A 528 7.34 -19.57 2.32
C GLU A 528 8.73 -19.40 1.67
N ASP A 529 9.48 -18.35 2.00
CA ASP A 529 10.84 -18.11 1.50
C ASP A 529 11.74 -17.59 2.65
N PRO A 530 12.21 -18.48 3.55
CA PRO A 530 13.04 -18.12 4.69
C PRO A 530 14.41 -17.53 4.27
N ASP A 531 14.79 -17.64 3.00
CA ASP A 531 16.02 -17.08 2.44
C ASP A 531 15.84 -15.62 1.97
N ARG A 532 14.60 -15.10 1.96
CA ARG A 532 14.28 -13.68 1.70
C ARG A 532 14.36 -12.77 2.93
N THR A 533 14.98 -13.20 4.03
CA THR A 533 15.41 -12.28 5.10
C THR A 533 16.59 -11.44 4.60
N GLY A 534 16.32 -10.57 3.63
CA GLY A 534 17.27 -9.67 3.01
C GLY A 534 16.73 -8.26 3.04
N ARG A 535 17.63 -7.32 2.76
CA ARG A 535 17.30 -5.93 2.50
C ARG A 535 16.20 -5.87 1.43
N LEU A 536 15.18 -5.06 1.68
CA LEU A 536 14.17 -4.80 0.66
C LEU A 536 14.82 -4.18 -0.57
N ALA A 537 14.35 -4.53 -1.76
CA ALA A 537 14.79 -3.83 -2.97
C ALA A 537 14.36 -2.36 -2.91
N SER A 538 15.05 -1.50 -3.68
CA SER A 538 14.59 -0.12 -3.90
C SER A 538 13.38 -0.11 -4.82
N ASP A 539 12.38 0.74 -4.53
CA ASP A 539 11.21 1.01 -5.38
C ASP A 539 11.10 2.48 -5.75
N ARG A 540 12.18 3.03 -6.31
CA ARG A 540 12.17 4.44 -6.76
C ARG A 540 11.05 4.71 -7.76
N ASP A 541 10.66 3.71 -8.56
CA ASP A 541 9.60 3.85 -9.55
C ASP A 541 8.22 4.08 -8.90
N HIS A 542 7.90 3.31 -7.86
CA HIS A 542 6.70 3.51 -7.06
C HIS A 542 6.75 4.83 -6.31
N LEU A 543 7.90 5.18 -5.71
CA LEU A 543 8.06 6.44 -5.01
C LEU A 543 7.84 7.65 -5.95
N ASN A 544 8.35 7.57 -7.18
CA ASN A 544 8.12 8.56 -8.23
C ASN A 544 6.62 8.67 -8.55
N LEU A 545 5.92 7.57 -8.73
CA LEU A 545 4.47 7.61 -8.96
C LEU A 545 3.74 8.38 -7.85
N ILE A 546 4.01 8.05 -6.58
CA ILE A 546 3.29 8.66 -5.45
C ILE A 546 3.62 10.14 -5.30
N SER A 547 4.90 10.52 -5.37
CA SER A 547 5.33 11.93 -5.32
C SER A 547 4.66 12.73 -6.43
N GLY A 548 4.66 12.16 -7.64
CA GLY A 548 4.00 12.74 -8.80
C GLY A 548 2.50 12.91 -8.60
N LEU A 549 1.82 11.91 -8.03
CA LEU A 549 0.37 11.95 -7.85
C LEU A 549 0.01 13.09 -6.89
N LEU A 550 0.70 13.16 -5.76
CA LEU A 550 0.49 14.19 -4.75
C LEU A 550 0.73 15.61 -5.29
N LEU A 551 1.78 15.81 -6.09
CA LEU A 551 2.13 17.11 -6.68
C LEU A 551 1.31 17.46 -7.93
N SER A 552 0.77 16.46 -8.63
CA SER A 552 -0.13 16.68 -9.77
C SER A 552 -1.51 17.18 -9.34
N ALA A 553 -1.89 16.97 -8.08
CA ALA A 553 -3.16 17.43 -7.56
C ALA A 553 -3.14 18.95 -7.36
N THR A 554 -4.06 19.65 -8.00
CA THR A 554 -4.19 21.10 -7.80
C THR A 554 -4.78 21.44 -6.44
N LYS A 555 -4.34 22.57 -5.87
CA LYS A 555 -5.20 23.37 -5.00
C LYS A 555 -6.30 23.91 -5.90
N THR A 556 -7.56 23.65 -5.57
CA THR A 556 -8.66 24.38 -6.22
C THR A 556 -8.27 25.86 -6.27
N PRO A 557 -8.30 26.53 -7.43
CA PRO A 557 -8.39 27.96 -7.41
C PRO A 557 -9.59 28.29 -6.51
N ASN A 558 -9.55 29.40 -5.79
CA ASN A 558 -10.81 30.00 -5.39
C ASN A 558 -11.60 30.23 -6.69
N LEU A 559 -12.41 29.26 -7.09
CA LEU A 559 -13.54 29.43 -7.97
C LEU A 559 -14.56 30.23 -7.14
N THR A 560 -14.19 31.45 -6.76
CA THR A 560 -15.14 32.53 -6.76
C THR A 560 -15.66 32.57 -8.18
N ARG A 561 -16.76 31.82 -8.39
CA ARG A 561 -17.63 31.89 -9.55
C ARG A 561 -17.75 33.36 -9.94
N THR A 562 -17.11 33.74 -11.04
CA THR A 562 -17.54 34.89 -11.85
C THR A 562 -18.82 34.55 -12.57
#